data_AF-A0A7Y5FF34-F1
#
_entry.id   AF-A0A7Y5FF34-F1
#
_cell.length_a   1.000
_cell.length_b   1.000
_cell.length_c   1.000
_cell.angle_alpha   90.00
_cell.angle_beta   90.00
_cell.angle_gamma   90.00
#
_symmetry.space_group_name_H-M   'P 1'
#
loop_
_entity.id
_entity.type
_entity.pdbx_description
1 polymer ?
#
loop_
_entity_poly.entity_id
_entity_poly.type
_entity_poly.pdbx_seq_one_letter_code
_entity_poly.pdbx_strand_id
1 'polypeptide(L)'
;MSMLKESIEIKRPLAEVWPYLDIAHWPKVSPIFQEVEPLDDTMKTGARYLVTAGPGEAKVKYNLEVVACDQSLGRLVYKRTGGPLPGTSEWSLATTPSGTRVVYTNYYQHDLNSTVLSSIMRAMERFLNDLRNAVENSDKKPQ
;
A
#
# COMPACT_ATOMS: atom_id res chain seq x y z
N MET A 1 15.13 -15.10 -0.61
CA MET A 1 14.28 -13.93 -0.90
C MET A 1 12.84 -14.27 -0.55
N SER A 2 12.19 -13.55 0.37
CA SER A 2 10.79 -13.82 0.75
C SER A 2 9.77 -13.01 -0.06
N MET A 3 8.62 -13.60 -0.33
CA MET A 3 7.49 -12.97 -1.02
C MET A 3 6.19 -13.23 -0.23
N LEU A 4 5.41 -12.18 -0.01
CA LEU A 4 4.08 -12.25 0.58
C LEU A 4 3.07 -11.59 -0.34
N LYS A 5 1.88 -12.18 -0.45
CA LYS A 5 0.83 -11.72 -1.35
C LYS A 5 -0.52 -11.84 -0.66
N GLU A 6 -1.27 -10.75 -0.65
CA GLU A 6 -2.64 -10.74 -0.16
C GLU A 6 -3.58 -10.09 -1.19
N SER A 7 -4.87 -10.40 -1.10
CA SER A 7 -5.86 -9.81 -1.99
C SER A 7 -7.21 -9.57 -1.32
N ILE A 8 -7.93 -8.57 -1.80
CA ILE A 8 -9.27 -8.23 -1.33
C ILE A 8 -10.16 -7.80 -2.51
N GLU A 9 -11.46 -8.07 -2.40
CA GLU A 9 -12.48 -7.50 -3.30
C GLU A 9 -13.08 -6.25 -2.66
N ILE A 10 -13.19 -5.18 -3.44
CA ILE A 10 -13.76 -3.89 -3.05
C ILE A 10 -14.95 -3.61 -3.97
N LYS A 11 -16.12 -3.34 -3.40
CA LYS A 11 -17.40 -3.09 -4.10
C LYS A 11 -17.50 -1.66 -4.63
N ARG A 12 -16.44 -1.19 -5.27
CA ARG A 12 -16.35 0.11 -5.96
C ARG A 12 -15.55 -0.03 -7.27
N PRO A 13 -15.81 0.81 -8.28
CA PRO A 13 -15.05 0.82 -9.54
C PRO A 13 -13.57 1.16 -9.32
N LEU A 14 -12.69 0.69 -10.22
CA LEU A 14 -11.24 0.88 -10.10
C LEU A 14 -10.86 2.36 -9.98
N ALA A 15 -11.55 3.25 -10.72
CA ALA A 15 -11.33 4.69 -10.67
C ALA A 15 -11.62 5.31 -9.29
N GLU A 16 -12.48 4.70 -8.48
CA GLU A 16 -12.77 5.13 -7.10
C GLU A 16 -11.81 4.50 -6.09
N VAL A 17 -11.24 3.31 -6.38
CA VAL A 17 -10.22 2.68 -5.53
C VAL A 17 -8.85 3.36 -5.70
N TRP A 18 -8.48 3.68 -6.95
CA TRP A 18 -7.14 4.15 -7.30
C TRP A 18 -6.60 5.32 -6.45
N PRO A 19 -7.39 6.38 -6.16
CA PRO A 19 -6.90 7.51 -5.36
C PRO A 19 -6.46 7.13 -3.94
N TYR A 20 -6.98 6.02 -3.39
CA TYR A 20 -6.62 5.54 -2.05
C TYR A 20 -5.26 4.83 -2.02
N LEU A 21 -4.68 4.53 -3.19
CA LEU A 21 -3.33 3.98 -3.28
C LEU A 21 -2.25 5.05 -3.23
N ASP A 22 -2.61 6.33 -3.34
CA ASP A 22 -1.68 7.43 -3.18
C ASP A 22 -1.02 7.36 -1.80
N ILE A 23 0.30 7.16 -1.82
CA ILE A 23 1.13 6.98 -0.64
C ILE A 23 0.98 8.17 0.31
N ALA A 24 0.84 9.40 -0.23
CA ALA A 24 0.65 10.61 0.56
C ALA A 24 -0.57 10.54 1.49
N HIS A 25 -1.58 9.76 1.11
CA HIS A 25 -2.86 9.66 1.84
C HIS A 25 -2.98 8.42 2.72
N TRP A 26 -1.99 7.53 2.74
CA TRP A 26 -2.06 6.31 3.54
C TRP A 26 -2.38 6.50 5.03
N PRO A 27 -1.95 7.57 5.73
CA PRO A 27 -2.37 7.82 7.11
C PRO A 27 -3.89 8.02 7.28
N LYS A 28 -4.58 8.50 6.24
CA LYS A 28 -6.05 8.62 6.22
C LYS A 28 -6.73 7.29 5.93
N VAL A 29 -6.02 6.36 5.27
CA VAL A 29 -6.54 5.04 4.90
C VAL A 29 -6.38 4.05 6.04
N SER A 30 -5.18 3.98 6.64
CA SER A 30 -4.88 3.02 7.70
C SER A 30 -3.98 3.61 8.78
N PRO A 31 -4.31 3.41 10.06
CA PRO A 31 -3.50 3.90 11.19
C PRO A 31 -2.17 3.16 11.36
N ILE A 32 -1.87 2.15 10.53
CA ILE A 32 -0.53 1.56 10.46
C ILE A 32 0.49 2.62 10.02
N PHE A 33 0.06 3.55 9.17
CA PHE A 33 0.88 4.66 8.70
C PHE A 33 0.62 5.86 9.59
N GLN A 34 1.65 6.24 10.35
CA GLN A 34 1.57 7.32 11.32
C GLN A 34 1.82 8.67 10.64
N GLU A 35 2.78 8.69 9.74
CA GLU A 35 3.23 9.91 9.06
C GLU A 35 3.74 9.54 7.66
N VAL A 36 3.39 10.37 6.69
CA VAL A 36 3.94 10.31 5.34
C VAL A 36 4.32 11.72 4.95
N GLU A 37 5.60 11.92 4.63
CA GLU A 37 6.13 13.16 4.08
C GLU A 37 6.39 12.93 2.57
N PRO A 38 5.55 13.49 1.69
CA PRO A 38 5.81 13.46 0.26
C PRO A 38 6.98 14.39 -0.07
N LEU A 39 7.97 13.87 -0.78
CA LEU A 39 9.07 14.67 -1.33
C LEU A 39 8.76 15.17 -2.75
N ASP A 40 7.63 14.71 -3.31
CA ASP A 40 7.09 15.06 -4.63
C ASP A 40 5.57 15.27 -4.51
N ASP A 41 5.02 16.24 -5.25
CA ASP A 41 3.62 16.70 -5.08
C ASP A 41 2.55 15.70 -5.54
N THR A 42 2.93 14.69 -6.34
CA THR A 42 1.98 13.80 -7.00
C THR A 42 2.52 12.38 -7.09
N MET A 43 1.67 11.37 -6.88
CA MET A 43 2.02 9.97 -7.15
C MET A 43 2.25 9.74 -8.65
N LYS A 44 3.51 9.54 -9.02
CA LYS A 44 3.99 9.23 -10.38
C LYS A 44 5.27 8.41 -10.29
N THR A 45 5.67 7.76 -11.39
CA THR A 45 6.99 7.13 -11.47
C THR A 45 8.09 8.14 -11.12
N GLY A 46 9.00 7.76 -10.22
CA GLY A 46 10.06 8.58 -9.65
C GLY A 46 9.68 9.35 -8.39
N ALA A 47 8.39 9.41 -8.00
CA ALA A 47 7.97 10.11 -6.79
C ALA A 47 8.51 9.43 -5.54
N ARG A 48 8.93 10.23 -4.56
CA ARG A 48 9.53 9.75 -3.32
C ARG A 48 8.76 10.19 -2.08
N TYR A 49 8.80 9.34 -1.06
CA TYR A 49 8.09 9.56 0.20
C TYR A 49 8.95 9.08 1.36
N LEU A 50 8.92 9.82 2.48
CA LEU A 50 9.40 9.31 3.76
C LEU A 50 8.19 8.84 4.57
N VAL A 51 8.15 7.55 4.90
CA VAL A 51 7.00 6.91 5.54
C VAL A 51 7.39 6.37 6.90
N THR A 52 6.65 6.77 7.93
CA THR A 52 6.73 6.21 9.28
C THR A 52 5.56 5.24 9.49
N ALA A 53 5.85 3.95 9.67
CA ALA A 53 4.86 2.91 9.85
C ALA A 53 5.14 2.03 11.08
N GLY A 54 4.09 1.47 11.67
CA GLY A 54 4.19 0.55 12.81
C GLY A 54 3.49 1.06 14.08
N PRO A 55 3.14 0.16 15.02
CA PRO A 55 2.40 0.51 16.23
C PRO A 55 3.30 1.12 17.32
N GLY A 56 2.77 2.11 18.03
CA GLY A 56 3.34 2.59 19.30
C GLY A 56 4.78 3.08 19.18
N GLU A 57 5.69 2.49 19.97
CA GLU A 57 7.13 2.81 19.96
C GLU A 57 7.92 2.02 18.91
N ALA A 58 7.34 0.98 18.29
CA ALA A 58 7.98 0.17 17.26
C ALA A 58 7.89 0.81 15.87
N LYS A 59 8.00 2.14 15.80
CA LYS A 59 7.90 2.90 14.56
C LYS A 59 9.12 2.66 13.71
N VAL A 60 8.88 2.46 12.43
CA VAL A 60 9.92 2.24 11.44
C VAL A 60 9.79 3.29 10.35
N LYS A 61 10.91 3.90 9.99
CA LYS A 61 10.99 4.83 8.86
C LYS A 61 11.50 4.11 7.61
N TYR A 62 10.80 4.32 6.49
CA TYR A 62 11.16 3.85 5.16
C TYR A 62 11.21 5.02 4.19
N ASN A 63 12.18 5.00 3.29
CA ASN A 63 12.18 5.81 2.08
C ASN A 63 11.52 4.99 0.97
N LEU A 64 10.42 5.51 0.42
CA LEU A 64 9.71 4.90 -0.69
C LEU A 64 10.01 5.65 -1.99
N GLU A 65 10.18 4.91 -3.07
CA GLU A 65 10.31 5.43 -4.43
C GLU A 65 9.35 4.69 -5.34
N VAL A 66 8.45 5.39 -6.01
CA VAL A 66 7.53 4.81 -6.98
C VAL A 66 8.30 4.45 -8.24
N VAL A 67 8.40 3.17 -8.58
CA VAL A 67 9.15 2.68 -9.75
C VAL A 67 8.25 2.45 -10.97
N ALA A 68 6.95 2.27 -10.76
CA ALA A 68 5.95 2.25 -11.84
C ALA A 68 4.60 2.69 -11.30
N CYS A 69 3.89 3.55 -12.05
CA CYS A 69 2.54 3.99 -11.71
C CYS A 69 1.72 4.14 -12.99
N ASP A 70 0.79 3.21 -13.22
CA ASP A 70 -0.07 3.18 -14.39
C ASP A 70 -1.49 2.79 -13.98
N GLN A 71 -2.38 3.77 -13.95
CA GLN A 71 -3.79 3.57 -13.60
C GLN A 71 -4.52 2.74 -14.65
N SER A 72 -4.16 2.86 -15.93
CA SER A 72 -4.81 2.14 -17.03
C SER A 72 -4.53 0.64 -16.96
N LEU A 73 -3.35 0.26 -16.48
CA LEU A 73 -2.96 -1.12 -16.18
C LEU A 73 -3.32 -1.55 -14.75
N GLY A 74 -3.87 -0.65 -13.93
CA GLY A 74 -4.16 -0.90 -12.52
C GLY A 74 -2.91 -1.27 -11.72
N ARG A 75 -1.76 -0.67 -12.02
CA ARG A 75 -0.46 -1.12 -11.49
C ARG A 75 0.30 0.01 -10.80
N LEU A 76 0.62 -0.18 -9.52
CA LEU A 76 1.51 0.70 -8.75
C LEU A 76 2.62 -0.15 -8.13
N VAL A 77 3.87 0.20 -8.39
CA VAL A 77 5.04 -0.47 -7.83
C VAL A 77 5.93 0.56 -7.16
N TYR A 78 6.38 0.27 -5.94
CA TYR A 78 7.34 1.12 -5.24
C TYR A 78 8.41 0.30 -4.53
N LYS A 79 9.61 0.86 -4.47
CA LYS A 79 10.75 0.32 -3.74
C LYS A 79 10.74 0.88 -2.32
N ARG A 80 11.01 0.02 -1.34
CA ARG A 80 11.29 0.36 0.06
C ARG A 80 12.79 0.30 0.31
N THR A 81 13.34 1.39 0.80
CA THR A 81 14.73 1.47 1.27
C THR A 81 14.79 2.10 2.65
N GLY A 82 15.90 1.89 3.36
CA GLY A 82 15.94 2.13 4.79
C GLY A 82 15.04 1.16 5.57
N GLY A 83 15.05 1.27 6.89
CA GLY A 83 14.31 0.37 7.78
C GLY A 83 14.81 -1.09 7.75
N PRO A 84 14.17 -1.97 8.55
CA PRO A 84 14.54 -3.38 8.71
C PRO A 84 14.01 -4.29 7.59
N LEU A 85 13.05 -3.85 6.77
CA LEU A 85 12.44 -4.68 5.71
C LEU A 85 12.52 -4.04 4.30
N PRO A 86 13.73 -3.83 3.76
CA PRO A 86 13.89 -3.30 2.40
C PRO A 86 13.38 -4.29 1.35
N GLY A 87 12.91 -3.77 0.22
CA GLY A 87 12.26 -4.58 -0.80
C GLY A 87 11.46 -3.78 -1.82
N THR A 88 10.56 -4.47 -2.51
CA THR A 88 9.62 -3.88 -3.49
C THR A 88 8.19 -4.27 -3.12
N SER A 89 7.24 -3.37 -3.36
CA SER A 89 5.81 -3.63 -3.26
C SER A 89 5.16 -3.44 -4.61
N GLU A 90 4.16 -4.25 -4.90
CA GLU A 90 3.31 -4.12 -6.06
C GLU A 90 1.85 -4.19 -5.67
N TRP A 91 1.10 -3.18 -6.09
CA TRP A 91 -0.36 -3.16 -6.14
C TRP A 91 -0.79 -3.48 -7.57
N SER A 92 -1.69 -4.45 -7.70
CA SER A 92 -2.35 -4.78 -8.96
C SER A 92 -3.86 -4.76 -8.76
N LEU A 93 -4.54 -4.02 -9.63
CA LEU A 93 -5.97 -3.76 -9.59
C LEU A 93 -6.60 -4.27 -10.87
N ALA A 94 -7.68 -5.01 -10.73
CA ALA A 94 -8.44 -5.52 -11.85
C ALA A 94 -9.94 -5.31 -11.61
N THR A 95 -10.65 -4.83 -12.62
CA THR A 95 -12.11 -4.73 -12.59
C THR A 95 -12.72 -6.13 -12.47
N THR A 96 -13.67 -6.29 -11.56
CA THR A 96 -14.49 -7.50 -11.40
C THR A 96 -15.97 -7.16 -11.59
N PRO A 97 -16.85 -8.14 -11.86
CA PRO A 97 -18.30 -7.88 -11.95
C PRO A 97 -18.88 -7.22 -10.68
N SER A 98 -18.25 -7.43 -9.53
CA SER A 98 -18.64 -6.87 -8.22
C SER A 98 -17.95 -5.56 -7.85
N GLY A 99 -16.97 -5.09 -8.63
CA GLY A 99 -16.19 -3.88 -8.33
C GLY A 99 -14.73 -4.01 -8.77
N THR A 100 -13.81 -4.03 -7.81
CA THR A 100 -12.36 -4.08 -8.07
C THR A 100 -11.69 -5.10 -7.16
N ARG A 101 -10.90 -5.98 -7.76
CA ARG A 101 -9.96 -6.83 -7.04
C ARG A 101 -8.66 -6.08 -6.85
N VAL A 102 -8.19 -5.99 -5.61
CA VAL A 102 -6.89 -5.43 -5.26
C VAL A 102 -5.99 -6.56 -4.79
N VAL A 103 -4.79 -6.62 -5.36
CA VAL A 103 -3.73 -7.57 -4.99
C VAL A 103 -2.53 -6.77 -4.52
N TYR A 104 -2.05 -7.04 -3.31
CA TYR A 104 -0.88 -6.40 -2.73
C TYR A 104 0.21 -7.43 -2.49
N THR A 105 1.34 -7.26 -3.17
CA THR A 105 2.48 -8.18 -3.11
C THR A 105 3.71 -7.47 -2.57
N ASN A 106 4.36 -8.05 -1.58
CA ASN A 106 5.64 -7.60 -1.02
C ASN A 106 6.75 -8.58 -1.39
N TYR A 107 7.81 -8.07 -2.00
CA TYR A 107 9.07 -8.76 -2.26
C TYR A 107 10.14 -8.23 -1.30
N TYR A 108 10.74 -9.09 -0.48
CA TYR A 108 11.76 -8.72 0.50
C TYR A 108 13.14 -9.14 0.02
N GLN A 109 14.16 -8.30 0.25
CA GLN A 109 15.53 -8.59 -0.18
C GLN A 109 16.15 -9.80 0.54
N HIS A 110 15.64 -10.14 1.72
CA HIS A 110 16.14 -11.24 2.54
C HIS A 110 15.05 -12.27 2.82
N ASP A 111 15.47 -13.43 3.31
CA ASP A 111 14.54 -14.42 3.86
C ASP A 111 14.11 -14.03 5.26
N LEU A 112 12.80 -14.05 5.49
CA LEU A 112 12.18 -13.69 6.75
C LEU A 112 11.81 -14.96 7.51
N ASN A 113 11.99 -14.95 8.83
CA ASN A 113 11.54 -16.05 9.67
C ASN A 113 10.01 -16.08 9.80
N SER A 114 9.46 -17.20 10.26
CA SER A 114 8.02 -17.44 10.37
C SER A 114 7.29 -16.42 11.26
N THR A 115 7.92 -15.95 12.34
CA THR A 115 7.35 -14.95 13.24
C THR A 115 7.18 -13.61 12.52
N VAL A 116 8.20 -13.15 11.80
CA VAL A 116 8.17 -11.92 11.02
C VAL A 116 7.16 -12.02 9.88
N LEU A 117 7.16 -13.14 9.14
CA LEU A 117 6.19 -13.39 8.07
C LEU A 117 4.74 -13.29 8.59
N SER A 118 4.44 -13.95 9.71
CA SER A 118 3.10 -13.95 10.30
C SER A 118 2.66 -12.55 10.74
N SER A 119 3.59 -11.77 11.32
CA SER A 119 3.31 -10.39 11.72
C SER A 119 3.01 -9.48 10.52
N ILE A 120 3.79 -9.62 9.44
CA ILE A 120 3.60 -8.86 8.21
C ILE A 120 2.28 -9.22 7.53
N MET A 121 1.95 -10.51 7.42
CA MET A 121 0.69 -10.96 6.82
C MET A 121 -0.51 -10.32 7.53
N ARG A 122 -0.54 -10.33 8.87
CA ARG A 122 -1.61 -9.65 9.65
C ARG A 122 -1.66 -8.15 9.37
N ALA A 123 -0.52 -7.49 9.24
CA ALA A 123 -0.48 -6.07 8.90
C ALA A 123 -0.99 -5.81 7.46
N MET A 124 -0.66 -6.67 6.50
CA MET A 124 -1.16 -6.60 5.12
C MET A 124 -2.68 -6.80 5.06
N GLU A 125 -3.21 -7.84 5.72
CA GLU A 125 -4.64 -8.11 5.82
C GLU A 125 -5.37 -6.92 6.45
N ARG A 126 -4.84 -6.38 7.55
CA ARG A 126 -5.40 -5.20 8.22
C ARG A 126 -5.41 -3.99 7.27
N PHE A 127 -4.32 -3.72 6.57
CA PHE A 127 -4.25 -2.61 5.63
C PHE A 127 -5.25 -2.76 4.48
N LEU A 128 -5.37 -3.95 3.89
CA LEU A 128 -6.34 -4.20 2.83
C LEU A 128 -7.79 -4.03 3.31
N ASN A 129 -8.11 -4.48 4.53
CA ASN A 129 -9.42 -4.26 5.12
C ASN A 129 -9.69 -2.78 5.40
N ASP A 130 -8.71 -2.05 5.94
CA ASP A 130 -8.79 -0.60 6.15
C ASP A 130 -9.00 0.14 4.81
N LEU A 131 -8.29 -0.25 3.75
CA LEU A 131 -8.47 0.26 2.39
C LEU A 131 -9.90 0.03 1.89
N ARG A 132 -10.40 -1.22 1.97
CA ARG A 132 -11.79 -1.52 1.57
C ARG A 132 -12.77 -0.65 2.35
N ASN A 133 -12.60 -0.52 3.65
CA ASN A 133 -13.48 0.28 4.49
C ASN A 133 -13.44 1.77 4.12
N ALA A 134 -12.24 2.32 3.88
CA ALA A 134 -12.07 3.71 3.48
C ALA A 134 -12.74 3.99 2.13
N VAL A 135 -12.59 3.06 1.17
CA VAL A 135 -13.18 3.19 -0.17
C VAL A 135 -14.70 3.02 -0.13
N GLU A 136 -15.21 1.93 0.47
CA GLU A 136 -16.64 1.60 0.44
C GLU A 136 -17.48 2.55 1.29
N ASN A 137 -16.93 3.09 2.38
CA ASN A 137 -17.63 4.03 3.28
C ASN A 137 -17.30 5.50 3.01
N SER A 138 -16.54 5.81 1.97
CA SER A 138 -16.40 7.20 1.54
C SER A 138 -17.72 7.67 0.94
N ASP A 139 -18.41 8.56 1.67
CA ASP A 139 -19.51 9.33 1.09
C ASP A 139 -18.97 10.07 -0.14
N LYS A 140 -19.72 9.98 -1.24
CA LYS A 140 -19.31 10.42 -2.59
C LYS A 140 -18.41 11.68 -2.60
N LYS A 141 -17.18 11.46 -3.08
CA LYS A 141 -16.12 12.38 -3.53
C LYS A 141 -15.38 13.21 -2.45
N PRO A 142 -14.03 13.17 -2.42
CA PRO A 142 -13.27 14.31 -1.93
C PRO A 142 -13.52 15.50 -2.88
N GLN A 143 -13.99 16.61 -2.32
CA GLN A 143 -13.95 17.93 -2.97
C GLN A 143 -12.52 18.46 -3.00
#